data_AF-A0A6G3WL54-F1
#
_entry.id   AF-A0A6G3WL54-F1
#
_cell.length_a   1.000
_cell.length_b   1.000
_cell.length_c   1.000
_cell.angle_alpha   90.00
_cell.angle_beta   90.00
_cell.angle_gamma   90.00
#
_symmetry.space_group_name_H-M   'P 1'
#
loop_
_entity.id
_entity.type
_entity.pdbx_description
1 polymer ?
#
loop_
_entity_poly.entity_id
_entity_poly.type
_entity_poly.pdbx_seq_one_letter_code
_entity_poly.pdbx_strand_id
1 'polypeptide(L)'
;MGERQGLGDSGEPRDGRGLPDAAAGRGRPAAAVFDALGAEYERAFAASAAHRESLERLLADLAPGSRVLDVGSGTGRPTAQTLAAAGHRVLGVDVSPVMTALAARQVPTA
;
A
#
# COMPACT_ATOMS: atom_id res chain seq x y z
N MET A 1 -34.58 -47.30 32.13
CA MET A 1 -34.05 -47.93 33.36
C MET A 1 -32.83 -48.73 32.90
N GLY A 2 -31.68 -48.06 32.73
CA GLY A 2 -30.48 -48.15 33.60
C GLY A 2 -29.49 -49.15 32.94
N GLU A 3 -28.16 -49.01 32.84
CA GLU A 3 -27.07 -48.16 33.37
C GLU A 3 -25.89 -48.36 32.36
N ARG A 4 -25.09 -47.38 31.89
CA ARG A 4 -23.83 -46.82 32.48
C ARG A 4 -22.97 -47.92 33.18
N GLN A 5 -21.67 -48.14 32.97
CA GLN A 5 -20.44 -47.40 32.57
C GLN A 5 -19.43 -48.44 32.02
N GLY A 6 -18.39 -48.16 31.24
CA GLY A 6 -17.53 -46.97 31.23
C GLY A 6 -16.27 -47.17 32.11
N LEU A 7 -15.37 -48.07 31.72
CA LEU A 7 -13.95 -48.09 32.10
C LEU A 7 -13.19 -48.15 30.76
N GLY A 8 -12.28 -47.28 30.38
CA GLY A 8 -11.42 -46.36 31.11
C GLY A 8 -10.08 -46.49 30.40
N ASP A 9 -9.64 -45.47 29.67
CA ASP A 9 -8.21 -45.36 29.38
C ASP A 9 -7.75 -43.92 29.60
N SER A 10 -6.63 -43.91 30.30
CA SER A 10 -5.79 -42.87 30.82
C SER A 10 -5.58 -41.66 29.90
N GLY A 11 -5.50 -40.49 30.52
CA GLY A 11 -5.36 -39.22 29.83
C GLY A 11 -3.95 -38.92 29.33
N GLU A 12 -3.89 -37.93 28.42
CA GLU A 12 -2.91 -36.86 28.41
C GLU A 12 -3.55 -35.59 27.82
N PRO A 13 -3.21 -34.38 28.30
CA PRO A 13 -3.69 -33.13 27.75
C PRO A 13 -2.76 -32.54 26.67
N ARG A 14 -3.39 -32.03 25.61
CA ARG A 14 -2.98 -30.89 24.77
C ARG A 14 -1.78 -31.05 23.83
N ASP A 15 -2.08 -30.89 22.55
CA ASP A 15 -1.45 -29.85 21.74
C ASP A 15 -2.47 -29.43 20.68
N GLY A 16 -3.02 -28.23 20.85
CA GLY A 16 -3.74 -27.56 19.77
C GLY A 16 -2.71 -27.15 18.74
N ARG A 17 -2.57 -27.97 17.69
CA ARG A 17 -1.78 -27.66 16.50
C ARG A 17 -2.36 -26.43 15.80
N GLY A 18 -2.07 -25.28 16.37
CA GLY A 18 -2.09 -23.99 15.72
C GLY A 18 -1.07 -24.04 14.60
N LEU A 19 -1.51 -23.59 13.43
CA LEU A 19 -0.68 -23.40 12.26
C LEU A 19 0.62 -22.67 12.67
N PRO A 20 1.79 -23.12 12.19
CA PRO A 20 3.06 -22.50 12.57
C PRO A 20 3.01 -21.00 12.32
N ASP A 21 3.35 -20.23 13.36
CA ASP A 21 3.46 -18.79 13.30
C ASP A 21 4.34 -18.41 12.10
N ALA A 22 3.71 -17.74 11.13
CA ALA A 22 4.33 -17.23 9.92
C ALA A 22 5.30 -16.06 10.21
N ALA A 23 6.06 -16.14 11.31
CA ALA A 23 7.05 -15.16 11.73
C ALA A 23 8.50 -15.58 11.44
N ALA A 24 8.72 -16.67 10.71
CA ALA A 24 10.04 -17.05 10.22
C ALA A 24 10.22 -16.64 8.75
N GLY A 25 10.35 -15.33 8.51
CA GLY A 25 10.64 -14.78 7.17
C GLY A 25 10.25 -13.31 7.00
N ARG A 26 10.51 -12.45 7.98
CA ARG A 26 10.04 -11.05 7.91
C ARG A 26 11.17 -10.12 7.49
N GLY A 27 11.24 -9.84 6.19
CA GLY A 27 11.82 -8.58 5.73
C GLY A 27 11.13 -7.40 6.44
N ARG A 28 11.80 -6.25 6.52
CA ARG A 28 11.22 -5.04 7.15
C ARG A 28 9.83 -4.77 6.54
N PRO A 29 8.83 -4.32 7.33
CA PRO A 29 7.54 -3.92 6.78
C PRO A 29 7.74 -2.93 5.62
N ALA A 30 7.03 -3.11 4.50
CA ALA A 30 7.21 -2.26 3.32
C ALA A 30 7.09 -0.76 3.65
N ALA A 31 6.14 -0.40 4.52
CA ALA A 31 6.00 0.96 5.04
C ALA A 31 7.29 1.50 5.67
N ALA A 32 7.97 0.71 6.51
CA ALA A 32 9.21 1.13 7.16
C ALA A 32 10.38 1.34 6.18
N VAL A 33 10.36 0.68 5.02
CA VAL A 33 11.34 0.91 3.94
C VAL A 33 11.04 2.23 3.24
N PHE A 34 9.78 2.50 2.91
CA PHE A 34 9.36 3.75 2.28
C PHE A 34 9.52 4.95 3.22
N ASP A 35 9.18 4.82 4.51
CA ASP A 35 9.38 5.86 5.52
C ASP A 35 10.85 6.31 5.59
N ALA A 36 11.78 5.35 5.48
CA ALA A 36 13.22 5.60 5.59
C ALA A 36 13.85 6.12 4.28
N LEU A 37 13.35 5.73 3.10
CA LEU A 37 14.01 5.97 1.82
C LEU A 37 13.22 6.81 0.81
N GLY A 38 11.92 7.02 1.01
CA GLY A 38 11.08 7.43 -0.13
C GLY A 38 11.32 8.84 -0.66
N ALA A 39 11.84 9.77 0.17
CA ALA A 39 12.28 11.08 -0.33
C ALA A 39 13.55 11.01 -1.21
N GLU A 40 14.41 9.99 -1.00
CA GLU A 40 15.55 9.69 -1.88
C GLU A 40 15.11 8.93 -3.13
N TYR A 41 14.14 8.02 -2.99
CA TYR A 41 13.55 7.29 -4.11
C TYR A 41 12.82 8.24 -5.08
N GLU A 42 12.04 9.20 -4.57
CA GLU A 42 11.41 10.25 -5.37
C GLU A 42 12.44 10.99 -6.23
N ARG A 43 13.55 11.45 -5.63
CA ARG A 43 14.60 12.18 -6.36
C ARG A 43 15.25 11.33 -7.47
N ALA A 44 15.38 10.02 -7.28
CA ALA A 44 15.95 9.12 -8.27
C ALA A 44 14.99 8.82 -9.45
N PHE A 45 13.67 8.74 -9.19
CA PHE A 45 12.67 8.35 -10.20
C PHE A 45 11.89 9.51 -10.83
N ALA A 46 11.95 10.72 -10.26
CA ALA A 46 11.28 11.91 -10.80
C ALA A 46 11.71 12.27 -12.24
N ALA A 47 12.88 11.80 -12.68
CA ALA A 47 13.41 12.05 -14.02
C ALA A 47 13.06 10.98 -15.08
N SER A 48 12.31 9.92 -14.73
CA SER A 48 12.01 8.83 -15.67
C SER A 48 11.23 9.31 -16.89
N ALA A 49 11.84 9.21 -18.08
CA ALA A 49 11.20 9.61 -19.34
C ALA A 49 9.98 8.73 -19.67
N ALA A 50 10.08 7.42 -19.45
CA ALA A 50 9.00 6.47 -19.73
C ALA A 50 7.76 6.71 -18.83
N HIS A 51 7.98 7.13 -17.58
CA HIS A 51 6.87 7.50 -16.69
C HIS A 51 6.16 8.74 -17.24
N ARG A 52 6.91 9.78 -17.62
CA ARG A 52 6.34 11.01 -18.18
C ARG A 52 5.54 10.75 -19.46
N GLU A 53 6.11 10.00 -20.39
CA GLU A 53 5.44 9.64 -21.65
C GLU A 53 4.13 8.86 -21.40
N SER A 54 4.14 7.96 -20.42
CA SER A 54 2.93 7.20 -20.04
C SER A 54 1.86 8.11 -19.43
N LEU A 55 2.27 9.12 -18.66
CA LEU A 55 1.34 10.09 -18.08
C LEU A 55 0.75 11.04 -19.11
N GLU A 56 1.55 11.46 -20.10
CA GLU A 56 1.08 12.25 -21.25
C GLU A 56 0.04 11.48 -22.08
N ARG A 57 0.28 10.19 -22.35
CA ARG A 57 -0.72 9.33 -23.01
C ARG A 57 -2.01 9.23 -22.20
N LEU A 58 -1.91 8.99 -20.89
CA LEU A 58 -3.08 8.92 -20.02
C LEU A 58 -3.89 10.22 -20.06
N LEU A 59 -3.24 11.39 -19.99
CA LEU A 59 -3.92 12.69 -20.05
C LEU A 59 -4.67 12.93 -21.35
N ALA A 60 -4.13 12.44 -22.49
CA ALA A 60 -4.78 12.57 -23.79
C ALA A 60 -6.11 11.80 -23.85
N ASP A 61 -6.22 10.71 -23.09
CA ASP A 61 -7.39 9.83 -23.08
C ASP A 61 -8.44 10.20 -22.01
N LEU A 62 -8.06 10.97 -20.98
CA LEU A 62 -8.95 11.34 -19.89
C LEU A 62 -9.93 12.45 -20.29
N ALA A 63 -11.21 12.24 -19.99
CA ALA A 63 -12.19 13.32 -20.08
C ALA A 63 -11.84 14.47 -19.10
N PRO A 64 -12.11 15.74 -19.47
CA PRO A 64 -11.86 16.87 -18.59
C PRO A 64 -12.49 16.69 -17.20
N GLY A 65 -11.76 17.00 -16.13
CA GLY A 65 -12.28 16.91 -14.75
C GLY A 65 -12.47 15.48 -14.23
N SER A 66 -11.91 14.46 -14.88
CA SER A 66 -11.94 13.07 -14.42
C SER A 66 -11.47 12.88 -12.98
N ARG A 67 -12.01 11.84 -12.31
CA ARG A 67 -11.58 11.39 -10.98
C ARG A 67 -10.61 10.22 -11.14
N VAL A 68 -9.44 10.31 -10.51
CA VAL A 68 -8.35 9.33 -10.63
C VAL A 68 -8.01 8.76 -9.24
N LEU A 69 -7.79 7.45 -9.17
CA LEU A 69 -7.22 6.78 -7.99
C LEU A 69 -5.77 6.41 -8.30
N ASP A 70 -4.83 6.94 -7.51
CA ASP A 70 -3.40 6.64 -7.62
C ASP A 70 -3.00 5.70 -6.48
N VAL A 71 -2.58 4.47 -6.83
CA VAL A 71 -2.31 3.38 -5.88
C VAL A 71 -0.81 3.20 -5.72
N GLY A 72 -0.31 3.34 -4.49
CA GLY A 72 1.13 3.48 -4.26
C GLY A 72 1.60 4.88 -4.66
N SER A 73 0.83 5.89 -4.28
CA SER A 73 1.00 7.27 -4.76
C SER A 73 2.32 7.92 -4.32
N GLY A 74 3.03 7.32 -3.34
CA GLY A 74 4.26 7.86 -2.79
C GLY A 74 4.04 9.30 -2.32
N THR A 75 4.93 10.20 -2.72
CA THR A 75 4.86 11.63 -2.39
C THR A 75 3.95 12.45 -3.32
N GLY A 76 3.19 11.79 -4.19
CA GLY A 76 2.27 12.44 -5.15
C GLY A 76 2.96 13.07 -6.37
N ARG A 77 4.30 13.13 -6.40
CA ARG A 77 5.05 13.63 -7.56
C ARG A 77 5.72 12.49 -8.34
N PRO A 78 5.75 12.55 -9.68
CA PRO A 78 5.11 13.57 -10.52
C PRO A 78 3.61 13.31 -10.79
N THR A 79 3.11 12.10 -10.53
CA THR A 79 1.81 11.61 -11.00
C THR A 79 0.61 12.47 -10.58
N ALA A 80 0.33 12.55 -9.27
CA ALA A 80 -0.80 13.32 -8.76
C ALA A 80 -0.65 14.81 -9.06
N GLN A 81 0.58 15.34 -8.99
CA GLN A 81 0.88 16.74 -9.35
C GLN A 81 0.46 17.05 -10.79
N THR A 82 0.89 16.24 -11.75
CA THR A 82 0.58 16.47 -13.17
C THR A 82 -0.91 16.29 -13.47
N LEU A 83 -1.55 15.27 -12.90
CA LEU A 83 -2.99 15.06 -13.08
C LEU A 83 -3.83 16.21 -12.47
N ALA A 84 -3.47 16.67 -11.27
CA ALA A 84 -4.15 17.79 -10.62
C ALA A 84 -3.93 19.10 -11.40
N ALA A 85 -2.72 19.35 -11.89
CA ALA A 85 -2.41 20.52 -12.73
C ALA A 85 -3.19 20.51 -14.06
N ALA A 86 -3.54 19.33 -14.58
CA ALA A 86 -4.41 19.18 -15.74
C ALA A 86 -5.91 19.32 -15.42
N GLY A 87 -6.27 19.57 -14.16
CA GLY A 87 -7.65 19.81 -13.71
C GLY A 87 -8.43 18.54 -13.32
N HIS A 88 -7.75 17.40 -13.16
CA HIS A 88 -8.36 16.18 -12.64
C HIS A 88 -8.38 16.16 -11.11
N ARG A 89 -9.27 15.36 -10.52
CA ARG A 89 -9.32 15.12 -9.07
C ARG A 89 -8.69 13.79 -8.72
N VAL A 90 -7.64 13.80 -7.91
CA VAL A 90 -6.81 12.64 -7.61
C VAL A 90 -6.98 12.24 -6.16
N LEU A 91 -7.33 10.98 -5.93
CA LEU A 91 -7.24 10.35 -4.62
C LEU A 91 -5.99 9.46 -4.61
N GLY A 92 -4.98 9.86 -3.84
CA GLY A 92 -3.77 9.04 -3.62
C GLY A 92 -3.94 8.11 -2.42
N VAL A 93 -3.49 6.86 -2.56
CA VAL A 93 -3.39 5.90 -1.46
C VAL A 93 -1.99 5.31 -1.40
N ASP A 94 -1.44 5.25 -0.19
CA ASP A 94 -0.15 4.62 0.07
C ASP A 94 -0.17 3.92 1.44
N VAL A 95 0.62 2.86 1.58
CA VAL A 95 0.74 2.11 2.84
C VAL A 95 1.54 2.89 3.89
N SER A 96 2.38 3.82 3.46
CA SER A 96 3.17 4.68 4.33
C SER A 96 2.39 5.95 4.73
N PRO A 97 2.12 6.16 6.04
CA PRO A 97 1.58 7.42 6.53
C PRO A 97 2.51 8.61 6.25
N VAL A 98 3.83 8.38 6.18
CA VAL A 98 4.80 9.42 5.84
C VAL A 98 4.64 9.86 4.39
N MET A 99 4.49 8.91 3.45
CA MET A 99 4.26 9.21 2.03
C MET A 99 2.98 10.00 1.83
N THR A 100 1.87 9.56 2.42
CA THR A 100 0.59 10.28 2.31
C THR A 100 0.65 11.70 2.90
N ALA A 101 1.34 11.89 4.03
CA ALA A 101 1.55 13.23 4.60
C ALA A 101 2.41 14.13 3.69
N LEU A 102 3.45 13.57 3.06
CA LEU A 102 4.26 14.27 2.07
C LEU A 102 3.44 14.63 0.84
N ALA A 103 2.66 13.69 0.29
CA ALA A 103 1.78 13.93 -0.86
C ALA A 103 0.79 15.05 -0.61
N ALA A 104 0.11 15.05 0.54
CA ALA A 104 -0.83 16.11 0.92
C ALA A 104 -0.17 17.49 1.01
N ARG A 105 1.10 17.55 1.45
CA ARG A 105 1.89 18.80 1.51
C ARG A 105 2.40 19.25 0.14
N GLN A 106 2.81 18.31 -0.71
CA GLN A 106 3.43 18.59 -2.00
C GLN A 106 2.39 18.88 -3.10
N VAL A 107 1.20 18.28 -3.00
CA VAL A 107 0.12 18.41 -3.98
C VAL A 107 -1.20 18.74 -3.25
N PRO A 108 -1.33 19.93 -2.64
CA PRO A 108 -2.53 20.31 -1.88
C PRO A 108 -3.80 20.49 -2.75
N THR A 109 -3.64 20.50 -4.07
CA THR A 109 -4.71 20.67 -5.06
C THR A 109 -5.14 19.37 -5.71
N ALA A 110 -4.69 18.22 -5.20
CA ALA A 110 -5.08 16.89 -5.69
C ALA A 110 -6.60 16.71 -5.69
#